data_AF-A0A6V7JQE1-F1
#
_entry.id   AF-A0A6V7JQE1-F1
#
_cell.length_a   1.000
_cell.length_b   1.000
_cell.length_c   1.000
_cell.angle_alpha   90.00
_cell.angle_beta   90.00
_cell.angle_gamma   90.00
#
_symmetry.space_group_name_H-M   'P 1'
#
loop_
_entity.id
_entity.type
_entity.pdbx_description
1 polymer ?
#
loop_
_entity_poly.entity_id
_entity_poly.type
_entity_poly.pdbx_seq_one_letter_code
_entity_poly.pdbx_strand_id
1 'polypeptide(L)' 'VFTVEPLIPFKPVLEVDLPGAFLTQYPEEILKTGNLIDIPWMNGVTSHEGAIRTA' A
#
# COMPACT_ATOMS: atom_id res chain seq x y z
N VAL A 1 4.60 -19.37 21.39
CA VAL A 1 4.01 -20.21 20.32
C VAL A 1 3.87 -19.31 19.11
N PHE A 2 4.61 -19.62 18.05
CA PHE A 2 4.79 -18.78 16.87
C PHE A 2 3.54 -18.79 16.00
N THR A 3 2.85 -17.66 15.86
CA THR A 3 1.84 -17.49 14.80
C THR A 3 2.52 -16.88 13.60
N VAL A 4 3.18 -17.72 12.79
CA VAL A 4 3.71 -17.33 11.47
C VAL A 4 2.66 -17.70 10.44
N GLU A 5 1.54 -16.99 10.46
CA GLU A 5 0.59 -17.02 9.35
C GLU A 5 0.79 -15.73 8.56
N PRO A 6 1.30 -15.79 7.31
CA PRO A 6 1.24 -14.63 6.45
C PRO A 6 -0.22 -14.43 6.08
N LEU A 7 -0.90 -13.54 6.81
CA LEU A 7 -2.30 -13.16 6.55
C LEU A 7 -2.49 -12.66 5.10
N ILE A 8 -1.42 -12.13 4.51
CA ILE A 8 -1.39 -11.63 3.14
C ILE A 8 -0.18 -12.25 2.42
N PRO A 9 -0.31 -13.44 1.82
CA PRO A 9 0.81 -14.12 1.13
C PRO A 9 1.24 -13.40 -0.15
N PHE A 10 0.32 -12.66 -0.77
CA PHE A 10 0.57 -11.85 -1.96
C PHE A 10 0.23 -10.39 -1.66
N LYS A 11 1.26 -9.55 -1.64
CA LYS A 11 1.15 -8.10 -1.41
C LYS A 11 1.51 -7.35 -2.71
N PRO A 12 1.06 -6.09 -2.86
CA PRO A 12 1.61 -5.22 -3.89
C PRO A 12 3.14 -5.21 -3.85
N VAL A 13 3.76 -5.18 -5.02
CA VAL A 13 5.21 -5.16 -5.20
C VAL A 13 5.60 -4.06 -6.17
N LEU A 14 6.86 -3.66 -6.11
CA LEU A 14 7.46 -2.83 -7.14
C LEU A 14 7.61 -3.66 -8.43
N GLU A 15 7.12 -3.14 -9.53
CA GLU A 15 7.20 -3.75 -10.85
C GLU A 15 8.42 -3.27 -11.63
N VAL A 16 8.87 -4.08 -12.59
CA VAL A 16 9.81 -3.63 -13.61
C VAL A 16 9.08 -2.69 -14.56
N ASP A 17 9.74 -1.61 -14.97
CA ASP A 17 9.18 -0.61 -15.89
C ASP A 17 8.98 -1.20 -17.30
N LEU A 18 7.79 -1.75 -17.53
CA LEU A 18 7.33 -2.36 -18.78
C LEU A 18 5.97 -1.75 -19.16
N PRO A 19 5.58 -1.77 -20.44
CA PRO A 19 4.27 -1.27 -20.86
C PRO A 19 3.12 -1.93 -20.08
N GLY A 20 2.38 -1.12 -19.34
CA GLY A 20 1.24 -1.57 -18.51
C GLY A 20 1.58 -1.85 -17.04
N ALA A 21 2.82 -1.65 -16.59
CA ALA A 21 3.16 -1.74 -15.17
C ALA A 21 2.38 -0.71 -14.34
N PHE A 22 1.90 -1.11 -13.17
CA PHE A 22 1.05 -0.27 -12.31
C PHE A 22 1.88 0.53 -11.30
N LEU A 23 2.79 -0.13 -10.57
CA LEU A 23 3.62 0.49 -9.53
C LEU A 23 5.11 0.30 -9.82
N THR A 24 5.72 1.27 -10.48
CA THR A 24 7.15 1.25 -10.85
C THR A 24 8.05 2.06 -9.90
N GLN A 25 7.46 2.73 -8.91
CA GLN A 25 8.16 3.53 -7.89
C GLN A 25 7.57 3.24 -6.50
N TYR A 26 8.35 3.49 -5.45
CA TYR A 26 7.81 3.35 -4.10
C TYR A 26 6.75 4.45 -3.82
N PRO A 27 5.63 4.12 -3.15
CA PRO A 27 4.57 5.10 -2.88
C PRO A 27 5.06 6.38 -2.20
N GLU A 28 6.04 6.30 -1.31
CA GLU A 28 6.64 7.46 -0.64
C GLU A 28 7.41 8.38 -1.60
N GLU A 29 7.97 7.84 -2.68
CA GLU A 29 8.65 8.62 -3.73
C GLU A 29 7.62 9.32 -4.61
N ILE A 30 6.55 8.61 -4.97
CA ILE A 30 5.40 9.17 -5.71
C ILE A 30 4.81 10.36 -4.95
N LEU A 31 4.59 10.21 -3.64
CA LEU A 31 4.10 11.27 -2.76
C LEU A 31 5.04 12.48 -2.69
N LYS A 32 6.35 12.26 -2.54
CA LYS A 32 7.35 13.34 -2.46
C LYS A 32 7.52 14.10 -3.76
N THR A 33 7.41 13.41 -4.89
CA THR A 33 7.59 13.98 -6.23
C THR A 33 6.31 14.65 -6.74
N GLY A 34 5.17 14.43 -6.08
CA GLY A 34 3.87 14.92 -6.53
C GLY A 34 3.38 14.22 -7.80
N ASN A 35 3.95 13.06 -8.15
CA ASN A 35 3.55 12.27 -9.31
C ASN A 35 2.27 11.46 -9.05
N LEU A 36 1.27 12.13 -8.48
CA LEU A 36 -0.04 11.59 -8.17
C LEU A 36 -1.10 12.61 -8.59
N ILE A 37 -2.36 12.17 -8.59
CA ILE A 37 -3.49 13.04 -8.93
C ILE A 37 -3.74 13.99 -7.75
N ASP A 38 -3.61 15.30 -7.99
CA ASP A 38 -3.86 16.35 -7.01
C ASP A 38 -5.36 16.70 -6.93
N ILE A 39 -6.10 15.93 -6.12
CA ILE A 39 -7.52 16.13 -5.85
C ILE A 39 -7.79 15.98 -4.34
N PRO A 40 -8.87 16.61 -3.80
CA PRO A 40 -9.24 16.43 -2.40
C PRO A 40 -9.44 14.96 -2.04
N TRP A 41 -8.71 14.50 -1.03
CA TRP A 41 -8.79 13.14 -0.51
C TRP A 41 -9.24 13.17 0.96
N MET A 42 -10.25 12.35 1.29
CA MET A 42 -10.74 12.18 2.65
C MET A 42 -10.50 10.74 3.10
N ASN A 43 -9.81 10.57 4.23
CA ASN A 43 -9.53 9.28 4.84
C ASN A 43 -9.90 9.28 6.34
N GLY A 44 -10.07 8.09 6.92
CA GLY A 44 -10.39 7.91 8.34
C GLY A 44 -10.12 6.48 8.81
N VAL A 45 -10.13 6.28 10.13
CA VAL A 45 -9.96 4.97 10.79
C VAL A 45 -11.02 4.81 11.88
N THR A 46 -11.41 3.57 12.21
CA THR A 46 -12.30 3.32 13.35
C THR A 46 -11.52 3.25 14.67
N SER A 47 -12.24 3.32 15.80
CA SER A 47 -11.63 3.29 17.13
C SER A 47 -11.02 1.94 17.52
N HIS A 48 -11.29 0.86 16.76
CA HIS A 48 -10.93 -0.50 17.12
C HIS A 48 -10.40 -1.33 15.92
N GLU A 49 -9.68 -0.71 14.98
CA GLU A 49 -9.10 -1.39 13.80
C GLU A 49 -8.26 -2.63 14.17
N GLY A 50 -7.55 -2.59 15.32
CA GLY A 50 -6.72 -3.70 15.79
C GLY A 50 -7.46 -4.99 16.14
N ALA A 51 -8.81 -4.99 16.11
CA ALA A 51 -9.61 -6.21 16.15
C ALA A 51 -9.42 -7.07 14.88
N ILE A 52 -9.04 -6.43 13.76
CA ILE A 52 -8.61 -7.10 12.54
C ILE A 52 -7.08 -7.02 12.49
N ARG A 53 -6.43 -8.16 12.29
CA ARG A 53 -5.00 -8.18 11.98
C ARG A 53 -4.80 -7.62 10.57
N THR A 54 -3.92 -6.65 10.43
CA THR A 54 -3.48 -6.11 9.13
C THR A 54 -1.99 -6.40 8.94
N ALA A 55 -1.51 -6.33 7.70
CA ALA A 55 -0.08 -6.45 7.38
C ALA A 55 0.70 -5.19 7.75
#